data_AF-A0A6H1WUQ1-F1
#
_entry.id   AF-A0A6H1WUQ1-F1
#
_cell.length_a   1.000
_cell.length_b   1.000
_cell.length_c   1.000
_cell.angle_alpha   90.00
_cell.angle_beta   90.00
_cell.angle_gamma   90.00
#
_symmetry.space_group_name_H-M   'P 1'
#
loop_
_entity.id
_entity.type
_entity.pdbx_description
1 polymer ?
#
loop_
_entity_poly.entity_id
_entity_poly.type
_entity_poly.pdbx_seq_one_letter_code
_entity_poly.pdbx_strand_id
1 'polypeptide(L)'
;MFNIGFPELVTILVVALLVLGPEKLPEVGRAMARLVVEFRRATEELKRELGVDELEEAREEIRSLADPLKEPSAKEEKEDASPQGSPSATP
;
A
#
# COMPACT_ATOMS: atom_id res chain seq x y z
N MET A 1 -16.04 -9.54 16.34
CA MET A 1 -16.14 -9.98 17.76
C MET A 1 -14.85 -10.67 18.21
N PHE A 2 -13.70 -9.99 18.09
CA PHE A 2 -12.42 -10.41 18.66
C PHE A 2 -11.76 -9.15 19.19
N ASN A 3 -12.09 -8.78 20.42
CA ASN A 3 -11.41 -7.71 21.14
C ASN A 3 -10.14 -8.32 21.74
N ILE A 4 -9.16 -8.69 20.90
CA ILE A 4 -7.85 -9.14 21.39
C ILE A 4 -7.09 -7.88 21.78
N GLY A 5 -7.07 -7.60 23.07
CA GLY A 5 -6.19 -6.60 23.65
C GLY A 5 -4.80 -7.16 23.90
N PHE A 6 -3.92 -6.28 24.36
CA PHE A 6 -2.59 -6.66 24.80
C PHE A 6 -2.60 -7.74 25.91
N PRO A 7 -3.49 -7.68 26.93
CA PRO A 7 -3.55 -8.73 27.97
C PRO A 7 -3.92 -10.11 27.44
N GLU A 8 -4.87 -10.18 26.50
CA GLU A 8 -5.30 -11.44 25.88
C GLU A 8 -4.17 -12.06 25.06
N LEU A 9 -3.43 -11.24 24.30
CA LEU A 9 -2.26 -11.70 23.54
C LEU A 9 -1.18 -12.28 24.45
N VAL A 10 -0.86 -11.62 25.57
CA VAL A 10 0.12 -12.11 26.55
C VAL A 10 -0.34 -13.43 27.17
N THR A 11 -1.63 -13.57 27.47
CA THR A 11 -2.18 -14.81 28.03
C THR A 11 -2.00 -15.98 27.05
N ILE A 12 -2.31 -15.78 25.77
CA ILE A 12 -2.10 -16.77 24.73
C ILE A 12 -0.61 -17.10 24.59
N LEU A 13 0.27 -16.10 24.64
CA LEU A 13 1.71 -16.30 24.59
C LEU A 13 2.20 -17.16 25.77
N VAL A 14 1.74 -16.90 26.98
CA VAL A 14 2.09 -17.72 28.16
C VAL A 14 1.64 -19.17 27.98
N VAL A 15 0.41 -19.40 27.52
CA VAL A 15 -0.08 -20.76 27.25
C VAL A 15 0.77 -21.45 26.17
N ALA A 16 1.09 -20.74 25.08
CA ALA A 16 1.96 -21.26 24.02
C ALA A 16 3.37 -21.59 24.54
N LEU A 17 3.92 -20.73 25.41
CA LEU A 17 5.21 -20.94 26.07
C LEU A 17 5.20 -22.16 27.00
N LEU A 18 4.08 -22.48 27.65
CA LEU A 18 3.97 -23.67 28.49
C LEU A 18 3.89 -24.96 27.65
N VAL A 19 3.20 -24.91 26.51
CA VAL A 19 3.03 -26.08 25.62
C VAL A 19 4.29 -26.36 24.81
N LEU A 20 4.87 -25.33 24.19
CA LEU A 20 6.05 -25.46 23.33
C LEU A 20 7.36 -25.29 24.10
N GLY A 21 7.38 -24.43 25.12
CA GLY A 21 8.60 -24.00 25.82
C GLY A 21 9.13 -22.65 25.32
N PRO A 22 9.71 -21.80 26.20
CA PRO A 22 10.29 -20.50 25.83
C PRO A 22 11.49 -20.60 24.90
N GLU A 23 12.23 -21.70 24.94
CA GLU A 23 13.37 -21.93 24.06
C GLU A 23 12.94 -22.36 22.65
N LYS A 24 11.76 -22.99 22.53
CA LYS A 24 11.26 -23.50 21.24
C LYS A 24 10.63 -22.43 20.36
N LEU A 25 9.99 -21.41 20.94
CA LEU A 25 9.46 -20.28 20.17
C LEU A 25 10.51 -19.58 19.28
N PRO A 26 11.68 -19.15 19.79
CA PRO A 26 12.70 -18.51 18.96
C PRO A 26 13.35 -19.50 17.99
N GLU A 27 13.45 -20.79 18.33
CA GLU A 27 13.95 -21.83 17.44
C GLU A 27 13.03 -21.99 16.21
N VAL A 28 11.73 -22.15 16.42
CA VAL A 28 10.72 -22.25 15.36
C VAL A 28 10.65 -20.95 14.55
N GLY A 29 10.66 -19.79 15.22
CA GLY A 29 10.67 -18.49 14.54
C GLY A 29 11.87 -18.31 13.62
N ARG A 30 13.06 -18.73 14.04
CA ARG A 30 14.27 -18.69 13.20
C ARG A 30 14.17 -19.64 12.01
N ALA A 31 13.63 -20.84 12.19
CA ALA A 31 13.42 -21.79 11.10
C ALA A 31 12.42 -21.24 10.06
N MET A 32 11.29 -20.72 10.52
CA MET A 32 10.30 -20.07 9.64
C MET A 32 10.87 -18.84 8.94
N ALA A 33 11.64 -18.01 9.64
CA ALA A 33 12.27 -16.84 9.04
C ALA A 33 13.23 -17.22 7.90
N ARG A 34 14.05 -18.26 8.08
CA ARG A 34 14.92 -18.77 7.01
C ARG A 34 14.11 -19.22 5.80
N LEU A 35 13.02 -19.96 6.02
CA LEU A 35 12.14 -20.41 4.95
C LEU A 35 11.51 -19.23 4.19
N VAL A 36 11.07 -18.18 4.90
CA VAL A 36 10.54 -16.96 4.26
C VAL A 36 11.61 -16.24 3.45
N VAL A 37 12.84 -16.17 3.94
CA VAL A 37 13.96 -15.53 3.22
C VAL A 37 14.31 -16.32 1.96
N GLU A 38 14.40 -17.65 2.05
CA GLU A 38 14.67 -18.52 0.90
C GLU A 38 13.53 -18.46 -0.12
N PHE A 39 12.28 -18.50 0.33
CA PHE A 39 11.11 -18.35 -0.53
C PHE A 39 11.09 -17.01 -1.26
N ARG A 40 11.41 -15.91 -0.56
CA ARG A 40 11.53 -14.58 -1.17
C ARG A 40 12.59 -14.55 -2.26
N ARG A 41 13.78 -15.10 -2.00
CA ARG A 41 14.87 -15.19 -2.98
C ARG A 41 14.48 -16.02 -4.19
N ALA A 42 13.86 -17.18 -3.97
CA ALA A 42 13.38 -18.04 -5.07
C ALA A 42 12.31 -17.33 -5.91
N THR A 43 11.41 -16.57 -5.26
CA THR A 43 10.40 -15.78 -5.95
C THR A 43 11.02 -14.62 -6.74
N GLU A 44 12.05 -13.97 -6.19
CA GLU A 44 12.78 -12.88 -6.86
C GLU A 44 13.53 -13.40 -8.09
N GLU A 45 14.21 -14.54 -7.99
CA GLU A 45 14.86 -15.18 -9.15
C GLU A 45 13.84 -15.53 -10.23
N LEU A 46 12.70 -16.11 -9.84
CA LEU A 46 11.63 -16.45 -10.78
C LEU A 46 11.02 -15.20 -11.44
N LYS A 47 10.88 -14.09 -10.71
CA LYS A 47 10.42 -12.81 -11.27
C LYS A 47 11.39 -12.29 -12.33
N ARG A 48 12.69 -12.37 -12.07
CA ARG A 48 13.75 -11.98 -13.01
C ARG A 48 13.75 -12.89 -14.24
N GLU A 49 13.65 -14.20 -14.07
CA GLU A 49 13.61 -15.16 -15.20
C GLU A 49 12.37 -14.97 -16.08
N LEU A 50 11.22 -14.65 -15.49
CA LEU A 50 9.98 -14.40 -16.22
C LEU A 50 9.89 -12.99 -16.83
N GLY A 51 10.93 -12.17 -16.65
CA GLY A 51 10.98 -10.81 -17.16
C GLY A 51 9.90 -9.89 -16.57
N VAL A 52 9.39 -10.23 -15.38
CA VAL A 52 8.29 -9.49 -14.74
C VAL A 52 8.76 -8.10 -14.35
N ASP A 53 10.04 -7.97 -13.99
CA ASP A 53 10.66 -6.70 -13.63
C ASP A 53 10.75 -5.79 -14.87
N GLU A 54 11.18 -6.31 -16.03
CA GLU A 54 11.16 -5.56 -17.30
C GLU A 54 9.74 -5.17 -17.75
N LEU A 55 8.75 -6.03 -17.49
CA LEU A 55 7.34 -5.71 -17.75
C LEU A 55 6.80 -4.61 -16.82
N GLU A 56 7.19 -4.61 -15.54
CA GLU A 56 6.82 -3.56 -14.59
C GLU A 56 7.48 -2.22 -14.96
N GLU A 57 8.76 -2.22 -15.31
CA GLU A 57 9.49 -1.02 -15.76
C GLU A 57 8.89 -0.45 -17.06
N ALA A 58 8.64 -1.29 -18.07
CA ALA A 58 8.00 -0.85 -19.30
C ALA A 58 6.58 -0.31 -19.05
N ARG A 59 5.86 -0.89 -18.08
CA ARG A 59 4.51 -0.43 -17.71
C ARG A 59 4.54 0.90 -16.96
N GLU A 60 5.51 1.11 -16.07
CA GLU A 60 5.72 2.42 -15.42
C GLU A 60 6.12 3.48 -16.44
N GLU A 61 7.00 3.16 -17.39
CA GLU A 61 7.44 4.08 -18.43
C GLU A 61 6.25 4.49 -19.33
N ILE A 62 5.47 3.52 -19.82
CA ILE A 62 4.24 3.78 -20.58
C ILE A 62 3.24 4.63 -19.77
N ARG A 63 3.11 4.38 -18.45
CA ARG A 63 2.20 5.14 -17.58
C ARG A 63 2.68 6.57 -17.36
N SER A 64 3.98 6.77 -17.18
CA SER A 64 4.61 8.08 -17.04
C SER A 64 4.49 8.93 -18.31
N LEU A 65 4.50 8.28 -19.48
CA LEU A 65 4.25 8.91 -20.79
C LEU A 65 2.77 9.13 -21.08
N ALA A 66 1.87 8.36 -20.44
CA ALA A 66 0.43 8.51 -20.58
C ALA A 66 -0.17 9.62 -19.69
N ASP A 67 0.42 9.89 -18.51
CA ASP A 67 0.01 10.99 -17.62
C ASP A 67 0.11 12.42 -18.21
N PRO A 68 1.10 12.80 -19.04
CA PRO A 68 1.15 14.13 -19.65
C PRO A 68 0.07 14.41 -20.70
N LEU A 69 -0.78 13.43 -21.05
CA LEU A 69 -1.92 13.64 -21.96
C LEU A 69 -3.22 14.03 -21.22
N LYS A 70 -3.22 14.16 -19.89
CA LYS A 70 -4.45 14.43 -19.14
C LYS A 70 -4.79 15.90 -18.89
N GLU A 71 -3.89 16.86 -19.09
CA GLU A 71 -4.23 18.30 -19.21
C GLU A 71 -3.19 19.00 -20.11
N PRO A 72 -3.60 19.71 -21.18
CA PRO A 72 -4.31 20.98 -21.04
C PRO A 72 -5.37 21.27 -22.13
N SER A 73 -6.61 21.50 -21.71
CA SER A 73 -7.61 22.33 -22.41
C SER A 73 -8.69 22.65 -21.37
N ALA A 74 -8.93 23.88 -20.90
CA ALA A 74 -8.78 25.17 -21.54
C ALA A 74 -8.53 26.28 -20.50
N LYS A 75 -7.56 27.14 -20.77
CA LYS A 75 -7.57 28.58 -20.40
C LYS A 75 -7.99 29.32 -21.68
N GLU A 76 -9.13 30.01 -21.67
CA GLU A 76 -9.32 31.47 -21.82
C GLU A 76 -10.61 31.57 -22.66
N GLU A 77 -11.61 32.42 -22.46
CA GLU A 77 -11.59 33.87 -22.30
C GLU A 77 -13.06 34.30 -22.07
N LYS A 78 -13.32 35.07 -21.01
CA LYS A 78 -14.19 36.25 -21.09
C LYS A 78 -13.97 37.12 -19.85
N GLU A 79 -13.01 38.01 -20.06
CA GLU A 79 -12.80 39.24 -19.32
C GLU A 79 -13.99 40.20 -19.51
N ASP A 80 -14.25 40.96 -18.45
CA ASP A 80 -14.90 42.28 -18.41
C ASP A 80 -16.36 42.46 -18.86
N ALA A 81 -17.23 42.63 -17.86
CA ALA A 81 -18.10 43.82 -17.73
C ALA A 81 -18.89 43.74 -16.41
N SER A 82 -18.36 44.34 -15.35
CA SER A 82 -19.21 44.92 -14.28
C SER A 82 -19.83 46.24 -14.79
N PRO A 83 -20.74 46.95 -14.10
CA PRO A 83 -21.45 46.72 -12.83
C PRO A 83 -22.98 47.02 -12.92
N GLN A 84 -23.73 46.71 -11.85
CA GLN A 84 -25.04 47.28 -11.40
C GLN A 84 -25.95 46.14 -10.95
N GLY A 85 -26.65 46.18 -9.83
CA GLY A 85 -26.95 47.28 -8.93
C GLY A 85 -28.21 46.87 -8.17
N SER A 86 -28.16 47.11 -6.86
CA SER A 86 -29.30 47.22 -5.94
C SER A 86 -29.93 45.96 -5.33
N PRO A 87 -30.12 45.97 -3.99
CA PRO A 87 -30.79 44.94 -3.21
C PRO A 87 -32.31 45.18 -3.21
N SER A 88 -33.13 44.13 -3.20
CA SER A 88 -34.54 44.26 -2.81
C SER A 88 -35.12 42.98 -2.19
N ALA A 89 -35.16 43.00 -0.87
CA ALA A 89 -36.35 42.77 -0.03
C ALA A 89 -37.59 42.04 -0.64
N THR A 90 -37.94 40.92 0.00
CA THR A 90 -39.30 40.48 0.45
C THR A 90 -40.35 40.19 -0.64
N PRO A 91 -41.56 39.64 -0.35
CA PRO A 91 -42.44 39.82 0.81
C PRO A 91 -42.40 38.71 1.88
#